data_AF-A0AAD4DPW5-F1
#
_entry.id   AF-A0AAD4DPW5-F1
#
_cell.length_a   1.000
_cell.length_b   1.000
_cell.length_c   1.000
_cell.angle_alpha   90.00
_cell.angle_beta   90.00
_cell.angle_gamma   90.00
#
_symmetry.space_group_name_H-M   'P 1'
#
loop_
_entity.id
_entity.type
_entity.pdbx_description
1 polymer ?
#
loop_
_entity_poly.entity_id
_entity_poly.type
_entity_poly.pdbx_seq_one_letter_code
_entity_poly.pdbx_strand_id
1 'polypeptide(L)' 'VYRVHWVRMKALRNRWVEELLLVEHEMGWTLEFFLFKASMWLRRLMSTGGAIPEGHKCYAIWQAHMYQELAKHAHANFI' A
#
# COMPACT_ATOMS: atom_id res chain seq x y z
N VAL A 1 -14.24 -21.02 -37.82
CA VAL A 1 -13.04 -20.26 -37.37
C VAL A 1 -13.41 -18.98 -36.60
N TYR A 2 -14.34 -18.15 -37.10
CA TYR A 2 -14.80 -16.90 -36.44
C TYR A 2 -15.22 -17.04 -34.96
N ARG A 3 -15.96 -18.10 -34.61
CA ARG A 3 -16.43 -18.36 -33.24
C ARG A 3 -15.30 -18.58 -32.22
N VAL A 4 -14.21 -19.23 -32.63
CA VAL A 4 -13.04 -19.48 -31.75
C VAL A 4 -12.28 -18.18 -31.48
N HIS A 5 -12.12 -17.34 -32.50
CA HIS A 5 -11.51 -16.02 -32.31
C HIS A 5 -12.33 -15.15 -31.38
N TRP A 6 -13.66 -15.15 -31.51
CA TRP A 6 -14.54 -14.39 -30.62
C TRP A 6 -14.41 -14.84 -29.15
N VAL A 7 -14.40 -16.14 -28.85
CA VAL A 7 -14.26 -16.64 -27.47
C VAL A 7 -12.90 -16.24 -26.88
N ARG A 8 -11.81 -16.33 -27.66
CA ARG A 8 -10.48 -15.91 -27.22
C ARG A 8 -10.42 -14.41 -26.92
N MET A 9 -10.97 -13.57 -27.79
CA MET A 9 -10.99 -12.12 -27.59
C MET A 9 -11.87 -11.73 -26.40
N LYS A 10 -13.00 -12.43 -26.19
CA LYS A 10 -13.84 -12.23 -25.01
C LYS A 10 -13.10 -12.62 -23.72
N ALA A 11 -12.41 -13.75 -23.71
CA ALA A 11 -11.62 -14.19 -22.56
C ALA A 11 -10.49 -13.20 -22.23
N LEU A 12 -9.78 -12.69 -23.25
CA LEU A 12 -8.76 -11.64 -23.07
C LEU A 12 -9.36 -10.37 -22.47
N ARG A 13 -10.51 -9.90 -23.01
CA ARG A 13 -11.20 -8.73 -22.47
C ARG A 13 -11.58 -8.93 -21.00
N ASN A 14 -12.12 -10.09 -20.65
CA ASN A 14 -12.51 -10.39 -19.28
C ASN A 14 -11.29 -10.39 -18.34
N ARG A 15 -10.19 -11.01 -18.76
CA ARG A 15 -8.94 -10.99 -17.98
C ARG A 15 -8.43 -9.56 -17.76
N TRP A 16 -8.45 -8.71 -18.78
CA TRP A 16 -8.06 -7.31 -18.63
C TRP A 16 -8.94 -6.54 -17.65
N VAL A 17 -10.24 -6.81 -17.63
CA VAL A 17 -11.17 -6.21 -16.66
C VAL A 17 -10.87 -6.69 -15.24
N GLU A 18 -10.59 -7.98 -15.07
CA GLU A 18 -10.19 -8.56 -13.78
C GLU A 18 -8.86 -7.99 -13.29
N GLU A 19 -7.85 -7.91 -14.16
CA GLU A 19 -6.53 -7.34 -13.85
C GLU A 19 -6.64 -5.87 -13.44
N LEU A 20 -7.45 -5.06 -14.14
CA LEU A 20 -7.67 -3.67 -13.77
C LEU A 20 -8.27 -3.55 -12.36
N LEU A 21 -9.30 -4.35 -12.06
CA LEU A 21 -9.94 -4.35 -10.75
C LEU A 21 -8.97 -4.77 -9.65
N LEU A 22 -8.12 -5.77 -9.90
CA LEU A 22 -7.10 -6.19 -8.94
C LEU A 22 -6.08 -5.08 -8.67
N VAL A 23 -5.58 -4.41 -9.71
CA VAL A 23 -4.61 -3.32 -9.58
C VAL A 23 -5.19 -2.16 -8.77
N GLU A 24 -6.45 -1.78 -8.99
CA GLU A 24 -7.12 -0.74 -8.19
C GLU A 24 -7.19 -1.12 -6.70
N HIS A 25 -7.50 -2.38 -6.39
CA HIS A 25 -7.52 -2.87 -5.02
C HIS A 25 -6.11 -2.92 -4.39
N GLU A 26 -5.11 -3.35 -5.16
CA GLU A 26 -3.70 -3.38 -4.72
C GLU A 26 -3.16 -1.98 -4.40
N MET A 27 -3.55 -0.97 -5.17
CA MET A 27 -3.22 0.43 -4.87
C MET A 27 -3.81 0.88 -3.53
N GLY A 28 -5.08 0.55 -3.26
CA GLY A 28 -5.73 0.79 -1.97
C GLY A 28 -5.00 0.08 -0.82
N TRP A 29 -4.68 -1.21 -0.98
CA TRP A 29 -3.92 -1.98 0.01
C TRP A 29 -2.53 -1.41 0.27
N THR A 30 -1.87 -0.86 -0.75
CA THR A 30 -0.56 -0.23 -0.61
C THR A 30 -0.63 1.02 0.28
N LEU A 31 -1.66 1.85 0.10
CA LEU A 31 -1.91 3.00 0.99
C LEU A 31 -2.15 2.54 2.43
N GLU A 32 -3.06 1.59 2.62
CA GLU A 32 -3.38 1.06 3.96
C GLU A 32 -2.16 0.45 4.64
N PHE A 33 -1.31 -0.24 3.88
CA PHE A 33 -0.05 -0.76 4.38
C PHE A 33 0.89 0.34 4.86
N PHE A 34 1.02 1.45 4.14
CA PHE A 34 1.86 2.58 4.58
C PHE A 34 1.32 3.23 5.85
N LEU A 35 0.01 3.48 5.95
CA LEU A 35 -0.61 4.00 7.16
C LEU A 35 -0.44 3.05 8.35
N PHE A 36 -0.64 1.75 8.12
CA PHE A 36 -0.38 0.72 9.11
C PHE A 36 1.07 0.74 9.58
N LYS A 37 2.05 0.82 8.67
CA LYS A 37 3.47 0.90 9.02
C LYS A 37 3.81 2.16 9.83
N ALA A 38 3.28 3.32 9.43
CA ALA A 38 3.47 4.56 10.17
C ALA A 38 2.93 4.44 11.60
N SER A 39 1.69 3.96 11.75
CA SER A 39 1.07 3.76 13.07
C SER A 39 1.79 2.71 13.91
N MET A 40 2.31 1.65 13.30
CA MET A 40 3.12 0.63 13.96
C MET A 40 4.40 1.21 14.58
N TRP A 41 5.12 2.07 13.84
CA TRP A 41 6.33 2.72 14.36
C TRP A 41 6.04 3.68 15.51
N LEU A 42 4.97 4.48 15.41
CA LEU A 42 4.52 5.34 16.51
C LEU A 42 4.11 4.52 17.73
N ARG A 43 3.40 3.41 17.53
CA ARG A 43 3.00 2.50 18.61
C ARG A 43 4.21 1.89 19.31
N ARG A 44 5.24 1.47 18.57
CA ARG A 44 6.49 0.94 19.16
C ARG A 44 7.17 1.96 20.07
N LEU A 45 7.10 3.24 19.74
CA LEU A 45 7.63 4.32 20.56
C LEU A 45 6.80 4.54 21.84
N MET A 46 5.49 4.32 21.80
CA MET A 46 4.62 4.44 22.99
C MET A 46 4.66 3.19 23.90
N SER A 47 4.79 1.99 23.32
CA SER A 47 4.72 0.71 24.05
C SER A 47 6.02 0.34 24.77
N THR A 48 7.09 1.09 24.56
CA THR A 48 8.39 0.88 25.21
C THR A 48 8.37 1.55 26.58
N GLY A 49 7.91 0.82 27.60
CA GLY A 49 7.79 1.29 28.99
C GLY A 49 9.12 1.52 29.73
N GLY A 50 10.25 1.60 29.01
CA GLY A 50 11.60 1.82 29.56
C GLY A 50 12.32 2.97 28.87
N ALA A 51 13.50 3.34 29.36
CA ALA A 51 14.32 4.38 28.74
C ALA A 51 14.83 3.93 27.36
N ILE A 52 14.11 4.32 26.29
CA ILE A 52 14.58 4.15 24.92
C ILE A 52 15.75 5.12 24.68
N PRO A 53 16.89 4.64 24.15
CA PRO A 53 17.95 5.54 23.68
C PRO A 53 17.41 6.56 22.69
N GLU A 54 17.86 7.81 22.80
CA GLU A 54 17.32 8.92 22.00
C GLU A 54 17.45 8.66 20.48
N GLY A 55 18.54 8.02 20.05
CA GLY A 55 18.72 7.64 18.64
C GLY A 55 17.64 6.70 18.11
N HIS A 56 17.15 5.76 18.91
CA HIS A 56 16.06 4.86 18.50
C HIS A 56 14.72 5.59 18.40
N LYS A 57 14.47 6.59 19.25
CA LYS A 57 13.28 7.44 19.14
C LYS A 57 13.31 8.25 17.85
N CYS A 58 14.42 8.93 17.59
CA CYS A 58 14.61 9.70 16.35
C CYS A 58 14.41 8.82 15.12
N TYR A 59 14.97 7.60 15.12
CA TYR A 59 14.79 6.66 14.02
C TYR A 59 13.33 6.22 13.85
N ALA A 60 12.64 5.86 14.94
CA ALA A 60 11.24 5.44 14.87
C ALA A 60 10.32 6.57 14.39
N ILE A 61 10.55 7.81 14.82
CA ILE A 61 9.81 9.00 14.35
C ILE A 61 10.07 9.21 12.87
N TRP A 62 11.33 9.13 12.43
CA TRP A 62 11.68 9.29 11.02
C TRP A 62 11.04 8.21 10.15
N GLN A 63 11.04 6.95 10.60
CA GLN A 63 10.35 5.86 9.91
C GLN A 63 8.85 6.11 9.81
N ALA A 64 8.20 6.54 10.89
CA ALA A 64 6.79 6.89 10.86
C ALA A 64 6.50 8.01 9.85
N HIS A 65 7.30 9.07 9.86
CA HIS A 65 7.18 10.19 8.92
C HIS A 65 7.38 9.75 7.46
N MET A 66 8.41 8.96 7.18
CA MET A 66 8.66 8.43 5.83
C MET A 66 7.45 7.66 5.29
N TYR A 67 6.86 6.77 6.10
CA TYR A 67 5.66 6.04 5.69
C TYR A 67 4.42 6.95 5.52
N GLN A 68 4.29 8.02 6.31
CA GLN A 68 3.24 9.02 6.10
C GLN A 68 3.40 9.76 4.78
N GLU A 69 4.62 10.14 4.41
CA GLU A 69 4.88 10.80 3.12
C GLU A 69 4.60 9.85 1.95
N LEU A 70 4.99 8.57 2.06
CA LEU A 70 4.63 7.56 1.06
C LEU A 70 3.12 7.38 0.95
N ALA A 71 2.37 7.36 2.06
CA ALA A 71 0.92 7.28 2.06
C ALA A 71 0.28 8.50 1.40
N LYS A 72 0.76 9.72 1.69
CA LYS A 72 0.28 10.95 1.04
C LYS A 72 0.53 10.92 -0.46
N HIS A 73 1.71 10.51 -0.88
CA HIS A 73 2.06 10.40 -2.30
C HIS A 73 1.20 9.33 -3.00
N ALA A 74 1.02 8.16 -2.38
CA ALA A 74 0.16 7.10 -2.91
C ALA A 74 -1.29 7.58 -3.04
N HIS A 75 -1.83 8.26 -2.02
CA HIS A 75 -3.17 8.82 -2.05
C HIS A 75 -3.34 9.81 -3.20
N ALA A 76 -2.40 10.75 -3.38
CA ALA A 76 -2.50 11.78 -4.42
C ALA A 76 -2.38 11.25 -5.86
N ASN A 77 -1.77 10.08 -6.07
CA ASN A 77 -1.51 9.54 -7.40
C ASN A 77 -2.40 8.35 -7.78
N PHE A 78 -2.96 7.64 -6.79
CA PHE A 78 -3.72 6.41 -7.03
C PHE A 78 -5.21 6.51 -6.68
N ILE A 79 -5.63 7.49 -5.88
CA ILE A 79 -7.02 7.70 -5.43
C ILE A 79 -7.48 9.10 -5.82
#